data_AF-A0A5C8C3P8-F1
#
_entry.id   AF-A0A5C8C3P8-F1
#
_cell.length_a   1.000
_cell.length_b   1.000
_cell.length_c   1.000
_cell.angle_alpha   90.00
_cell.angle_beta   90.00
_cell.angle_gamma   90.00
#
_symmetry.space_group_name_H-M   'P 1'
#
loop_
_entity.id
_entity.type
_entity.pdbx_description
1 polymer ?
#
loop_
_entity_poly.entity_id
_entity_poly.type
_entity_poly.pdbx_seq_one_letter_code
_entity_poly.pdbx_strand_id
1 'polypeptide(L)' 'MGRGRAKAKQAKVARDLKYRSFDTNFDDLQRELHGDSDGEIPEQYADLAKEYDDPAAS' A
#
# COMPACT_ATOMS: atom_id res chain seq x y z
N MET A 1 -37.81 14.30 -11.66
CA MET A 1 -37.74 12.88 -12.11
C MET A 1 -36.33 12.28 -12.26
N GLY A 2 -35.21 13.01 -12.05
CA GLY A 2 -33.85 12.48 -12.30
C GLY A 2 -33.07 11.88 -11.11
N ARG A 3 -33.53 12.06 -9.87
CA ARG A 3 -32.72 11.72 -8.67
C ARG A 3 -32.51 10.22 -8.44
N GLY A 4 -33.50 9.38 -8.75
CA GLY A 4 -33.40 7.91 -8.58
C GLY A 4 -32.32 7.27 -9.46
N ARG A 5 -32.17 7.75 -10.70
CA ARG A 5 -31.14 7.26 -11.64
C ARG A 5 -29.74 7.65 -11.19
N ALA A 6 -29.56 8.88 -10.69
CA ALA A 6 -28.29 9.33 -10.13
C ALA A 6 -27.91 8.49 -8.89
N LYS A 7 -28.85 8.29 -7.96
CA LYS A 7 -28.62 7.45 -6.78
C LYS A 7 -28.25 6.01 -7.13
N ALA A 8 -28.90 5.42 -8.14
CA ALA A 8 -28.57 4.09 -8.62
C ALA A 8 -27.16 4.02 -9.22
N LYS A 9 -26.77 5.01 -10.04
CA LYS A 9 -25.39 5.11 -10.57
C LYS A 9 -24.36 5.23 -9.45
N GLN A 10 -24.61 6.06 -8.46
CA GLN A 10 -23.70 6.24 -7.32
C GLN A 10 -23.57 4.96 -6.48
N ALA A 11 -24.67 4.27 -6.20
CA ALA A 11 -24.64 3.01 -5.47
C ALA A 11 -23.88 1.90 -6.23
N LYS A 12 -23.93 1.90 -7.57
CA LYS A 12 -23.13 1.00 -8.40
C LYS A 12 -21.64 1.33 -8.28
N VAL A 13 -21.26 2.59 -8.51
CA VAL A 13 -19.86 3.03 -8.41
C VAL A 13 -19.28 2.75 -7.02
N ALA A 14 -20.05 3.00 -5.96
CA ALA A 14 -19.61 2.75 -4.59
C ALA A 14 -19.39 1.25 -4.31
N ARG A 15 -20.23 0.36 -4.88
CA ARG A 15 -20.01 -1.10 -4.78
C ARG A 15 -18.80 -1.54 -5.56
N ASP A 16 -18.67 -1.06 -6.80
CA ASP A 16 -17.52 -1.37 -7.65
C ASP A 16 -16.23 -0.92 -6.93
N LEU A 17 -16.21 0.25 -6.30
CA LEU A 17 -15.06 0.73 -5.53
C LEU A 17 -14.80 -0.10 -4.26
N LYS A 18 -15.85 -0.50 -3.53
CA LYS A 18 -15.72 -1.26 -2.28
C LYS A 18 -15.24 -2.70 -2.49
N TYR A 19 -15.68 -3.33 -3.58
CA TYR A 19 -15.50 -4.76 -3.81
C TYR A 19 -14.58 -5.07 -4.99
N ARG A 20 -14.01 -4.05 -5.64
CA ARG A 20 -12.93 -4.26 -6.60
C ARG A 20 -11.69 -4.72 -5.84
N SER A 21 -11.22 -5.92 -6.18
CA SER A 21 -9.86 -6.33 -5.88
C SER A 21 -8.92 -5.58 -6.81
N PHE A 22 -7.81 -5.07 -6.27
CA PHE A 22 -6.71 -4.58 -7.07
C PHE A 22 -5.65 -5.66 -7.13
N ASP A 23 -5.30 -6.11 -8.33
CA ASP A 23 -4.11 -6.92 -8.52
C ASP A 23 -2.92 -5.97 -8.53
N THR A 24 -2.19 -5.95 -7.42
CA THR A 24 -0.91 -5.25 -7.33
C THR A 24 0.15 -6.05 -8.05
N ASN A 25 0.89 -5.42 -8.96
CA ASN A 25 2.04 -6.07 -9.58
C ASN A 25 3.22 -6.10 -8.59
N PHE A 26 3.43 -7.25 -7.96
CA PHE A 26 4.51 -7.44 -6.99
C PHE A 26 5.90 -7.35 -7.63
N ASP A 27 6.05 -7.70 -8.91
CA ASP A 27 7.33 -7.63 -9.61
C ASP A 27 7.78 -6.18 -9.81
N ASP A 28 6.83 -5.29 -10.12
CA ASP A 28 7.09 -3.85 -10.22
C ASP A 28 7.42 -3.24 -8.86
N LEU A 29 6.66 -3.61 -7.82
CA LEU A 29 6.92 -3.16 -6.45
C LEU A 29 8.30 -3.60 -5.95
N GLN A 30 8.67 -4.85 -6.21
CA GLN A 30 9.98 -5.38 -5.83
C GLN A 30 11.10 -4.59 -6.52
N ARG A 31 10.95 -4.28 -7.82
CA ARG A 31 11.95 -3.49 -8.55
C ARG A 31 12.10 -2.07 -8.00
N GLU A 32 11.00 -1.43 -7.61
CA GLU A 32 11.03 -0.10 -6.98
C GLU A 32 11.72 -0.15 -5.61
N LEU A 33 11.37 -1.13 -4.77
CA LEU A 33 11.93 -1.28 -3.42
C LEU A 33 13.44 -1.58 -3.43
N HIS A 34 13.92 -2.36 -4.41
CA HIS A 34 15.35 -2.63 -4.58
C HIS A 34 16.09 -1.55 -5.37
N GLY A 35 15.39 -0.70 -6.13
CA GLY A 35 15.99 0.34 -6.97
C GLY A 35 16.51 1.55 -6.20
N ASP A 36 15.88 1.86 -5.06
CA ASP A 36 16.21 3.02 -4.21
C ASP A 36 16.96 2.63 -2.91
N SER A 37 17.51 1.42 -2.83
CA SER A 37 18.12 0.89 -1.60
C SER A 37 19.56 1.36 -1.34
N ASP A 38 19.94 2.59 -1.72
CA ASP A 38 21.09 3.30 -1.13
C ASP A 38 20.64 3.98 0.18
N GLY A 39 19.95 3.17 1.00
CA GLY A 39 19.11 3.59 2.10
C GLY A 39 19.89 3.99 3.34
N GLU A 40 20.12 5.28 3.51
CA GLU A 40 20.30 5.84 4.85
C GLU A 40 18.99 5.68 5.62
N ILE A 41 19.02 4.86 6.67
CA ILE A 41 17.89 4.72 7.60
C ILE A 41 17.72 6.07 8.31
N PRO A 42 16.55 6.73 8.23
CA PRO A 42 16.33 7.99 8.93
C PRO A 42 16.58 7.81 10.44
N GLU A 43 17.25 8.76 11.11
CA GLU A 43 17.66 8.63 12.52
C GLU A 43 16.52 8.26 13.46
N GLN A 44 15.31 8.73 13.18
CA GLN A 44 14.08 8.40 13.90
C GLN A 44 13.75 6.89 13.95
N TYR A 45 14.33 6.09 13.04
CA TYR A 45 14.18 4.65 12.96
C TYR A 45 15.47 3.89 13.28
N ALA A 46 16.56 4.59 13.66
CA ALA A 46 17.85 3.96 13.92
C ALA A 46 17.80 2.96 15.08
N ASP A 47 17.00 3.23 16.11
CA ASP A 47 16.86 2.31 17.24
C ASP A 47 16.07 1.05 16.84
N LEU A 48 15.08 1.19 15.96
CA LEU A 48 14.33 0.06 15.40
C LEU A 48 15.23 -0.80 14.51
N ALA A 49 16.07 -0.18 13.68
CA ALA A 49 17.03 -0.90 12.84
C ALA A 49 18.01 -1.73 13.66
N LYS A 50 18.54 -1.16 14.76
CA LYS A 50 19.41 -1.89 15.70
C LYS A 50 18.71 -3.10 16.34
N GLU A 51 17.42 -2.98 16.65
CA GLU A 51 16.63 -4.08 17.24
C GLU A 51 16.45 -5.24 16.25
N TYR A 52 16.26 -4.96 14.96
CA TYR A 52 16.15 -5.98 13.91
C TYR A 52 17.50 -6.58 13.49
N ASP A 53 18.59 -5.83 13.59
CA ASP A 53 19.95 -6.31 13.30
C ASP A 53 20.56 -7.12 14.46
N ASP A 54 19.94 -7.14 15.65
CA ASP A 54 20.41 -7.94 16.78
C ASP A 54 20.07 -9.43 16.57
N PRO A 55 21.07 -10.33 16.42
CA PRO A 55 20.85 -11.77 16.23
C PRO A 55 20.17 -12.46 17.41
N ALA A 56 20.04 -11.80 18.57
CA ALA A 56 19.30 -12.33 19.72
C ALA A 56 17.77 -12.15 19.60
N ALA A 57 17.29 -11.35 18.64
CA ALA A 57 15.87 -11.02 18.45
C ALA A 57 15.14 -11.89 17.40
N SER A 58 15.85 -12.76 16.65
CA SER A 58 15.28 -13.62 15.58
C SER A 58 14.90 -15.02 16.05
#